data_AF-A0A428VUG1-F1
#
_entry.id   AF-A0A428VUG1-F1
#
_cell.length_a   1.000
_cell.length_b   1.000
_cell.length_c   1.000
_cell.angle_alpha   90.00
_cell.angle_beta   90.00
_cell.angle_gamma   90.00
#
_symmetry.space_group_name_H-M   'P 1'
#
loop_
_entity.id
_entity.type
_entity.pdbx_description
1 polymer ?
#
loop_
_entity_poly.entity_id
_entity_poly.type
_entity_poly.pdbx_seq_one_letter_code
_entity_poly.pdbx_strand_id
1 'polypeptide(L)'
;MSLPGRTRIISPYDIDARYSEKRGHRWQGYKVHISETCDNTPTPGGGTDPTRPPNLITNVVTTHAAVADSTMTMPIHVMLAGRGLLPAEHLMDAGYPSTTNLLACRTEYQVSLIAPMRGDSCHPARTHNGFTQA
;
A
#
# COMPACT_ATOMS: atom_id res chain seq x y z
N MET A 1 1.18 -22.20 -22.81
CA MET A 1 2.06 -21.48 -21.87
C MET A 1 1.44 -20.11 -21.61
N SER A 2 0.92 -19.84 -20.41
CA SER A 2 0.24 -18.55 -20.13
C SER A 2 1.28 -17.46 -19.85
N LEU A 3 1.12 -16.30 -20.48
CA LEU A 3 1.96 -15.13 -20.20
C LEU A 3 1.72 -14.63 -18.75
N PRO A 4 2.75 -14.05 -18.10
CA PRO A 4 2.60 -13.39 -16.80
C PRO A 4 1.53 -12.30 -16.81
N GLY A 5 0.79 -12.13 -15.71
CA GLY A 5 -0.33 -11.18 -15.62
C GLY A 5 0.04 -9.73 -15.96
N ARG A 6 1.29 -9.33 -15.72
CA ARG A 6 1.83 -7.98 -16.02
C ARG A 6 1.99 -7.70 -17.52
N THR A 7 2.10 -8.72 -18.35
CA THR A 7 2.32 -8.59 -19.82
C THR A 7 1.15 -9.12 -20.63
N ARG A 8 0.14 -9.70 -19.98
CA ARG A 8 -1.04 -10.23 -20.65
C ARG A 8 -2.01 -9.10 -21.00
N ILE A 9 -2.36 -9.00 -22.28
CA ILE A 9 -3.52 -8.21 -22.72
C ILE A 9 -4.78 -8.94 -22.27
N ILE A 10 -5.60 -8.25 -21.48
CA ILE A 10 -6.79 -8.85 -20.83
C ILE A 10 -8.09 -8.20 -21.26
N SER A 11 -8.02 -7.10 -22.01
CA SER A 11 -9.17 -6.42 -22.58
C SER A 11 -8.87 -6.03 -24.02
N PRO A 12 -9.78 -6.28 -24.97
CA PRO A 12 -9.65 -5.79 -26.34
C PRO A 12 -9.93 -4.29 -26.45
N TYR A 13 -10.54 -3.67 -25.43
CA TYR A 13 -10.94 -2.25 -25.42
C TYR A 13 -9.94 -1.35 -24.69
N ASP A 14 -9.13 -1.94 -23.81
CA ASP A 14 -8.13 -1.23 -23.03
C ASP A 14 -6.86 -2.08 -22.96
N ILE A 15 -5.89 -1.74 -23.81
CA ILE A 15 -4.62 -2.45 -23.92
C ILE A 15 -3.68 -2.19 -22.74
N ASP A 16 -4.04 -1.28 -21.84
CA ASP A 16 -3.31 -0.94 -20.63
C ASP A 16 -3.87 -1.64 -19.38
N ALA A 17 -5.08 -2.18 -19.44
CA ALA A 17 -5.62 -3.02 -18.38
C ALA A 17 -4.73 -4.26 -18.13
N ARG A 18 -4.45 -4.57 -16.85
CA ARG A 18 -3.64 -5.75 -16.46
C ARG A 18 -4.39 -6.66 -15.50
N TYR A 19 -4.04 -7.93 -15.52
CA TYR A 19 -4.53 -8.90 -14.53
C TYR A 19 -3.60 -8.93 -13.32
N SER A 20 -4.17 -9.05 -12.14
CA SER A 20 -3.44 -9.34 -10.92
C SER A 20 -4.27 -10.25 -10.00
N GLU A 21 -3.57 -11.04 -9.19
CA GLU A 21 -4.15 -11.91 -8.17
C GLU A 21 -3.39 -11.71 -6.85
N LYS A 22 -4.12 -11.60 -5.74
CA LYS A 22 -3.55 -11.51 -4.38
C LYS A 22 -4.44 -12.34 -3.45
N ARG A 23 -3.88 -13.37 -2.81
CA ARG A 23 -4.60 -14.23 -1.85
C ARG A 23 -5.92 -14.78 -2.42
N GLY A 24 -5.89 -15.32 -3.63
CA GLY A 24 -7.07 -15.86 -4.33
C GLY A 24 -8.04 -14.82 -4.87
N HIS A 25 -7.86 -13.54 -4.56
CA HIS A 25 -8.68 -12.46 -5.09
C HIS A 25 -8.07 -11.96 -6.39
N ARG A 26 -8.90 -11.85 -7.42
CA ARG A 26 -8.49 -11.52 -8.79
C ARG A 26 -9.05 -10.16 -9.19
N TRP A 27 -8.23 -9.38 -9.88
CA TRP A 27 -8.60 -8.09 -10.43
C TRP A 27 -8.12 -7.98 -11.86
N GLN A 28 -8.91 -7.26 -12.67
CA GLN A 28 -8.63 -6.93 -14.05
C GLN A 28 -8.75 -5.41 -14.18
N GLY A 29 -7.70 -4.75 -14.68
CA GLY A 29 -7.67 -3.30 -14.86
C GLY A 29 -6.54 -2.64 -14.10
N TYR A 30 -6.91 -1.75 -13.17
CA TYR A 30 -6.02 -0.84 -12.46
C TYR A 30 -6.19 -0.95 -10.95
N LYS A 31 -5.24 -0.39 -10.21
CA LYS A 31 -5.34 -0.15 -8.78
C LYS A 31 -5.16 1.33 -8.49
N VAL A 32 -5.87 1.80 -7.48
CA VAL A 32 -5.74 3.16 -6.96
C VAL A 32 -4.99 3.11 -5.62
N HIS A 33 -4.05 4.03 -5.45
CA HIS A 33 -3.35 4.30 -4.21
C HIS A 33 -3.86 5.65 -3.70
N ILE A 34 -4.41 5.66 -2.49
CA ILE A 34 -4.99 6.85 -1.87
C ILE A 34 -4.19 7.16 -0.62
N SER A 35 -3.82 8.43 -0.46
CA SER A 35 -3.36 8.99 0.82
C SER A 35 -4.38 10.00 1.28
N GLU A 36 -4.72 9.95 2.57
CA GLU A 36 -5.61 10.89 3.23
C GLU A 36 -5.01 11.38 4.55
N THR A 37 -5.49 12.52 5.03
CA THR A 37 -5.25 12.92 6.41
C THR A 37 -6.01 11.96 7.32
N CYS A 38 -5.44 11.57 8.46
CA CYS A 38 -6.15 10.83 9.48
C CYS A 38 -6.00 11.54 10.83
N ASP A 39 -7.11 11.75 11.53
CA ASP A 39 -7.08 12.10 12.94
C ASP A 39 -7.21 10.83 13.77
N ASN A 40 -6.23 10.57 14.64
CA ASN A 40 -6.19 9.40 15.53
C ASN A 40 -6.40 9.80 17.01
N THR A 41 -6.80 11.05 17.28
CA THR A 41 -7.15 11.49 18.64
C THR A 41 -8.32 10.64 19.18
N PRO A 42 -8.16 9.98 20.34
CA PRO A 42 -9.26 9.22 20.93
C PRO A 42 -10.37 10.16 21.40
N THR A 43 -11.61 9.88 21.00
CA THR A 43 -12.77 10.59 21.58
C THR A 43 -13.02 10.07 23.00
N PRO A 44 -13.13 10.95 24.01
CA PRO A 44 -13.57 10.55 25.34
C PRO A 44 -14.92 9.81 25.28
N GLY A 45 -14.99 8.61 25.86
CA GLY A 45 -16.20 7.79 25.88
C GLY A 45 -16.46 6.96 24.61
N GLY A 46 -15.54 6.96 23.64
CA GLY A 46 -15.59 6.05 22.47
C GLY A 46 -16.63 6.41 21.40
N GLY A 47 -17.27 7.56 21.49
CA GLY A 47 -18.18 8.09 20.48
C GLY A 47 -17.47 8.82 19.33
N THR A 48 -18.21 9.25 18.32
CA THR A 48 -17.69 10.13 17.27
C THR A 48 -17.66 11.57 17.79
N ASP A 49 -16.51 12.23 17.75
CA ASP A 49 -16.42 13.67 18.05
C ASP A 49 -17.11 14.46 16.93
N PRO A 50 -18.22 15.17 17.20
CA PRO A 50 -18.93 15.94 16.17
C PRO A 50 -18.15 17.17 15.70
N THR A 51 -17.09 17.56 16.40
CA THR A 51 -16.22 18.69 16.05
C THR A 51 -15.02 18.28 15.20
N ARG A 52 -14.77 16.98 15.06
CA ARG A 52 -13.66 16.46 14.25
C ARG A 52 -13.88 16.80 12.77
N PRO A 53 -12.88 17.41 12.09
CA PRO A 53 -12.97 17.67 10.67
C PRO A 53 -12.95 16.36 9.86
N PRO A 54 -13.52 16.35 8.64
CA PRO A 54 -13.44 15.18 7.77
C PRO A 54 -11.98 14.92 7.35
N ASN A 55 -11.66 13.64 7.12
CA ASN A 55 -10.40 13.27 6.47
C ASN A 55 -10.38 13.83 5.03
N LEU A 56 -9.25 14.38 4.61
CA LEU A 56 -9.03 14.91 3.28
C LEU A 56 -8.11 14.01 2.49
N ILE A 57 -8.50 13.65 1.28
CA ILE A 57 -7.63 12.94 0.33
C ILE A 57 -6.54 13.91 -0.16
N THR A 58 -5.28 13.58 0.12
CA THR A 58 -4.11 14.42 -0.22
C THR A 58 -3.36 13.91 -1.46
N ASN A 59 -3.58 12.65 -1.85
CA ASN A 59 -2.98 12.06 -3.04
C ASN A 59 -3.84 10.93 -3.60
N VAL A 60 -3.94 10.86 -4.92
CA VAL A 60 -4.54 9.74 -5.66
C VAL A 60 -3.62 9.36 -6.79
N VAL A 61 -3.28 8.08 -6.90
CA VAL A 61 -2.40 7.56 -7.96
C VAL A 61 -3.01 6.29 -8.51
N THR A 62 -3.23 6.25 -9.82
CA THR A 62 -3.72 5.06 -10.50
C THR A 62 -2.55 4.36 -11.19
N THR A 63 -2.45 3.04 -11.03
CA THR A 63 -1.44 2.21 -11.69
C THR A 63 -2.10 0.96 -12.27
N HIS A 64 -1.45 0.30 -13.23
CA HIS A 64 -1.92 -1.01 -13.68
C HIS A 64 -2.01 -1.99 -12.50
N ALA A 65 -3.01 -2.89 -12.50
CA ALA A 65 -3.29 -3.75 -11.35
C ALA A 65 -2.11 -4.66 -10.92
N ALA A 66 -1.14 -4.91 -11.81
CA ALA A 66 0.02 -5.74 -11.55
C ALA A 66 1.19 -5.02 -10.83
N VAL A 67 1.13 -3.71 -10.62
CA VAL A 67 2.16 -2.97 -9.86
C VAL A 67 2.11 -3.39 -8.39
N ALA A 68 3.25 -3.68 -7.76
CA ALA A 68 3.26 -4.06 -6.34
C ALA A 68 3.00 -2.85 -5.44
N ASP A 69 2.23 -3.02 -4.36
CA ASP A 69 1.88 -1.89 -3.47
C ASP A 69 3.15 -1.27 -2.85
N SER A 70 4.14 -2.10 -2.49
CA SER A 70 5.42 -1.68 -1.94
C SER A 70 6.28 -0.82 -2.87
N THR A 71 6.10 -0.92 -4.19
CA THR A 71 6.86 -0.07 -5.13
C THR A 71 6.30 1.35 -5.19
N MET A 72 5.12 1.60 -4.61
CA MET A 72 4.45 2.90 -4.68
C MET A 72 4.70 3.81 -3.48
N THR A 73 5.27 3.31 -2.38
CA THR A 73 5.58 4.13 -1.18
C THR A 73 6.44 5.35 -1.50
N MET A 74 7.55 5.15 -2.23
CA MET A 74 8.46 6.25 -2.57
C MET A 74 7.85 7.22 -3.61
N PRO A 75 7.27 6.76 -4.72
CA PRO A 75 6.54 7.64 -5.64
C PRO A 75 5.47 8.50 -4.96
N ILE A 76 4.72 7.94 -4.01
CA ILE A 76 3.72 8.69 -3.24
C ILE A 76 4.38 9.82 -2.44
N HIS A 77 5.49 9.57 -1.74
CA HIS A 77 6.21 10.62 -1.02
C HIS A 77 6.81 11.68 -1.94
N VAL A 78 7.33 11.32 -3.11
CA VAL A 78 7.77 12.29 -4.13
C VAL A 78 6.63 13.23 -4.53
N MET A 79 5.45 12.67 -4.81
CA MET A 79 4.27 13.44 -5.20
C MET A 79 3.76 14.36 -4.08
N LEU A 80 3.75 13.87 -2.84
CA LEU A 80 3.38 14.67 -1.67
C LEU A 80 4.39 15.79 -1.43
N ALA A 81 5.69 15.52 -1.54
CA ALA A 81 6.77 16.50 -1.40
C ALA A 81 6.65 17.61 -2.44
N GLY A 82 6.40 17.25 -3.71
CA GLY A 82 6.22 18.21 -4.80
C GLY A 82 5.04 19.17 -4.60
N ARG A 83 4.09 18.84 -3.71
CA ARG A 83 2.95 19.69 -3.35
C ARG A 83 3.06 20.31 -1.96
N GLY A 84 4.15 20.09 -1.24
CA GLY A 84 4.30 20.54 0.15
C GLY A 84 3.34 19.86 1.13
N LEU A 85 2.92 18.62 0.84
CA LEU A 85 1.94 17.84 1.61
C LEU A 85 2.57 16.61 2.28
N LEU A 86 3.88 16.61 2.52
CA LEU A 86 4.51 15.52 3.26
C LEU A 86 3.98 15.49 4.70
N PRO A 87 3.49 14.34 5.18
CA PRO A 87 3.11 14.20 6.57
C PRO A 87 4.35 13.96 7.45
N ALA A 88 4.25 14.26 8.75
CA ALA A 88 5.27 13.84 9.70
C ALA A 88 5.24 12.31 9.92
N GLU A 89 4.04 11.73 9.93
CA GLU A 89 3.80 10.30 10.08
C GLU A 89 2.88 9.80 8.98
N HIS A 90 3.20 8.66 8.37
CA HIS A 90 2.38 8.05 7.32
C HIS A 90 2.03 6.62 7.71
N LEU A 91 0.75 6.42 8.05
CA LEU A 91 0.20 5.11 8.38
C LEU A 91 -0.09 4.35 7.08
N MET A 92 0.38 3.10 6.97
CA MET A 92 0.17 2.29 5.76
C MET A 92 -0.27 0.86 6.06
N ASP A 93 -1.01 0.27 5.11
CA ASP A 93 -1.29 -1.16 5.10
C ASP A 93 0.00 -1.98 4.91
N ALA A 94 -0.01 -3.22 5.41
CA ALA A 94 1.10 -4.16 5.35
C ALA A 94 1.58 -4.50 3.92
N GLY A 95 0.87 -4.10 2.86
CA GLY A 95 1.33 -4.24 1.47
C GLY A 95 2.37 -3.21 1.01
N TYR A 96 2.46 -2.06 1.67
CA TYR A 96 3.34 -0.95 1.28
C TYR A 96 4.74 -0.95 1.90
N PRO A 97 4.95 -1.28 3.19
CA PRO A 97 6.27 -1.13 3.78
C PRO A 97 7.24 -2.19 3.22
N SER A 98 8.50 -1.77 3.10
CA SER A 98 9.67 -2.63 2.92
C SER A 98 10.80 -2.04 3.76
N THR A 99 11.80 -2.84 4.11
CA THR A 99 12.98 -2.35 4.86
C THR A 99 13.68 -1.20 4.12
N THR A 100 13.78 -1.28 2.79
CA THR A 100 14.31 -0.21 1.94
C THR A 100 13.45 1.06 2.02
N ASN A 101 12.12 0.94 1.92
CA ASN A 101 11.23 2.10 1.98
C ASN A 101 11.26 2.77 3.37
N LEU A 102 11.34 1.99 4.45
CA LEU A 102 11.41 2.49 5.82
C LEU A 102 12.62 3.41 6.01
N LEU A 103 13.80 2.95 5.57
CA LEU A 103 15.03 3.74 5.65
C LEU A 103 14.93 5.00 4.80
N ALA A 104 14.55 4.85 3.51
CA ALA A 104 14.49 5.96 2.56
C ALA A 104 13.47 7.04 2.98
N CYS A 105 12.29 6.67 3.46
CA CYS A 105 11.30 7.62 3.98
C CYS A 105 11.87 8.48 5.11
N ARG A 106 12.63 7.85 6.02
CA ARG A 106 13.22 8.55 7.16
C ARG A 106 14.38 9.43 6.74
N THR A 107 15.29 8.96 5.89
CA THR A 107 16.51 9.68 5.53
C THR A 107 16.26 10.78 4.51
N GLU A 108 15.41 10.54 3.51
CA GLU A 108 15.22 11.45 2.38
C GLU A 108 14.06 12.43 2.62
N TYR A 109 13.00 11.99 3.29
CA TYR A 109 11.77 12.78 3.46
C TYR A 109 11.45 13.15 4.91
N GLN A 110 12.22 12.67 5.88
CA GLN A 110 11.95 12.86 7.31
C GLN A 110 10.54 12.39 7.74
N VAL A 111 9.99 11.41 7.02
CA VAL A 111 8.67 10.83 7.30
C VAL A 111 8.84 9.59 8.18
N SER A 112 8.07 9.52 9.26
CA SER A 112 7.92 8.31 10.06
C SER A 112 6.89 7.38 9.41
N LEU A 113 7.34 6.25 8.87
CA LEU A 113 6.45 5.26 8.28
C LEU A 113 5.95 4.29 9.37
N ILE A 114 4.64 4.21 9.57
CA ILE A 114 4.01 3.36 10.59
C ILE A 114 3.17 2.31 9.87
N ALA A 115 3.62 1.05 9.88
CA ALA A 115 2.90 -0.03 9.20
C ALA A 115 3.23 -1.40 9.79
N PRO A 116 2.30 -2.37 9.75
CA PRO A 116 2.60 -3.74 10.08
C PRO A 116 3.59 -4.33 9.07
N MET A 117 4.75 -4.81 9.55
CA MET A 117 5.70 -5.53 8.69
C MET A 117 5.23 -6.95 8.46
N ARG A 118 5.13 -7.37 7.20
CA ARG A 118 4.90 -8.78 6.88
C ARG A 118 6.18 -9.56 7.16
N GLY A 119 6.04 -10.72 7.80
CA GLY A 119 7.14 -11.68 7.92
C GLY A 119 7.66 -12.12 6.55
N ASP A 120 8.92 -12.55 6.50
CA ASP A 120 9.55 -13.05 5.28
C ASP A 120 8.72 -14.20 4.68
N SER A 121 8.30 -14.02 3.43
CA SER A 121 7.60 -15.04 2.64
C SER A 121 8.56 -15.94 1.86
N CYS A 122 9.87 -15.76 2.05
CA CYS A 122 10.93 -16.48 1.34
C CYS A 122 11.17 -17.92 1.85
N HIS A 123 10.40 -18.37 2.83
CA HIS A 123 10.32 -19.78 3.18
C HIS A 123 8.88 -20.25 3.08
N PRO A 124 8.50 -21.08 2.08
CA PRO A 124 7.49 -22.08 2.39
C PRO A 124 8.02 -22.83 3.61
N ALA A 125 7.27 -22.83 4.71
CA ALA A 125 7.57 -23.65 5.87
C ALA A 125 7.78 -25.08 5.34
N ARG A 126 9.03 -25.55 5.36
CA ARG A 126 9.36 -26.91 4.92
C ARG A 126 8.62 -27.83 5.88
N THR A 127 7.55 -28.46 5.41
CA THR A 127 6.87 -29.52 6.12
C THR A 127 7.80 -30.73 6.15
N HIS A 128 8.60 -30.78 7.21
CA HIS A 128 9.11 -32.01 7.79
C HIS A 128 8.67 -31.91 9.26
N ASN A 129 7.63 -32.68 9.59
CA ASN A 129 7.14 -33.00 10.94
C ASN A 129 7.32 -31.94 12.05
N GLY A 130 6.26 -31.21 12.41
CA GLY A 130 6.18 -30.59 13.75
C GLY A 130 5.46 -29.24 13.83
N PHE A 131 4.26 -29.30 14.40
CA PHE A 131 3.41 -28.33 15.13
C PHE A 131 3.34 -26.81 14.83
N THR A 132 2.08 -26.36 14.85
CA THR A 132 1.46 -25.03 14.69
C THR A 132 1.74 -24.02 15.82
N GLN A 133 1.60 -22.71 15.53
CA GLN A 133 0.66 -21.75 16.17
C GLN A 133 0.82 -20.36 15.51
N ALA A 134 -0.18 -19.46 15.42
CA ALA A 134 -1.61 -19.44 15.74
C ALA A 134 -2.29 -18.49 14.73
#